data_AF-A0A3C2A8Q3-F1
#
_entry.id   AF-A0A3C2A8Q3-F1
#
_cell.length_a   1.000
_cell.length_b   1.000
_cell.length_c   1.000
_cell.angle_alpha   90.00
_cell.angle_beta   90.00
_cell.angle_gamma   90.00
#
_symmetry.space_group_name_H-M   'P 1'
#
loop_
_entity.id
_entity.type
_entity.pdbx_description
1 polymer ?
#
loop_
_entity_poly.entity_id
_entity_poly.type
_entity_poly.pdbx_seq_one_letter_code
_entity_poly.pdbx_strand_id
1 'polypeptide(L)'
;MQFARSPGCDTDGLYTYKQMFGRDWLKVVQLIALNQRVPDTDNLLRVFELEKYHRVWFYPGKRVILLVNPEGEQFISLTRDASRTQEDATLPTQWAVHEHTLTDTLQLDLFGVVEVYRADNGDSFQGPLPADFDIEDYTDL
;
A
#
# COMPACT_ATOMS: atom_id res chain seq x y z
N MET A 1 -9.39 7.44 5.06
CA MET A 1 -7.98 7.28 5.49
C MET A 1 -7.73 8.19 6.68
N GLN A 2 -6.91 7.73 7.63
CA GLN A 2 -6.49 8.45 8.83
C GLN A 2 -4.98 8.28 9.02
N PHE A 3 -4.32 9.33 9.51
CA PHE A 3 -2.93 9.27 9.95
C PHE A 3 -2.88 9.11 11.47
N ALA A 4 -2.42 7.95 11.95
CA ALA A 4 -2.41 7.65 13.39
C ALA A 4 -1.32 8.45 14.12
N ARG A 5 -0.13 8.58 13.53
CA ARG A 5 1.00 9.38 14.04
C ARG A 5 2.00 9.71 12.95
N SER A 6 2.93 10.61 13.24
CA SER A 6 4.08 10.87 12.35
C SER A 6 5.15 9.77 12.46
N PRO A 7 5.89 9.49 11.38
CA PRO A 7 7.08 8.64 11.41
C PRO A 7 8.11 9.11 12.44
N GLY A 8 8.63 8.17 13.24
CA GLY A 8 9.50 8.41 14.39
C GLY A 8 8.79 8.81 15.69
N CYS A 9 7.46 8.83 15.73
CA CYS A 9 6.71 8.99 16.97
C CYS A 9 6.27 7.63 17.54
N ASP A 10 6.39 7.45 18.85
CA ASP A 10 6.10 6.17 19.53
C ASP A 10 4.63 6.03 19.98
N THR A 11 3.81 7.07 19.83
CA THR A 11 2.42 7.10 20.33
C THR A 11 1.48 7.72 19.30
N ASP A 12 0.31 7.09 19.13
CA ASP A 12 -0.77 7.62 18.28
C ASP A 12 -1.23 9.00 18.77
N GLY A 13 -1.55 9.88 17.82
CA GLY A 13 -1.90 11.28 18.07
C GLY A 13 -0.68 12.21 18.19
N LEU A 14 0.55 11.68 18.19
CA LEU A 14 1.76 12.50 18.12
C LEU A 14 2.15 12.77 16.66
N TYR A 15 2.39 14.04 16.37
CA TYR A 15 2.62 14.52 15.02
C TYR A 15 3.84 15.45 14.98
N THR A 16 4.65 15.29 13.94
CA THR A 16 5.79 16.14 13.62
C THR A 16 5.39 17.11 12.51
N TYR A 17 5.51 18.40 12.79
CA TYR A 17 5.26 19.46 11.82
C TYR A 17 6.56 20.16 11.43
N LYS A 18 6.62 20.66 10.19
CA LYS A 18 7.70 21.53 9.73
C LYS A 18 7.12 22.70 8.94
N GLN A 19 7.54 23.91 9.28
CA GLN A 19 7.15 25.09 8.51
C GLN A 19 7.92 25.13 7.19
N MET A 20 7.19 25.21 6.07
CA MET A 20 7.74 25.41 4.72
C MET A 20 6.79 26.27 3.90
N PHE A 21 7.32 27.20 3.10
CA PHE A 21 6.53 28.08 2.23
C PHE A 21 5.42 28.85 2.97
N GLY A 22 5.69 29.27 4.23
CA GLY A 22 4.73 30.00 5.07
C GLY A 22 3.55 29.16 5.58
N ARG A 23 3.65 27.82 5.54
CA ARG A 23 2.62 26.90 6.05
C ARG A 23 3.25 25.81 6.91
N ASP A 24 2.49 25.26 7.84
CA ASP A 24 2.90 24.08 8.60
C ASP A 24 2.56 22.81 7.82
N TRP A 25 3.57 21.99 7.57
CA TRP A 25 3.45 20.71 6.88
C TRP A 25 3.55 19.57 7.87
N LEU A 26 2.55 18.69 7.87
CA LEU A 26 2.55 17.47 8.66
C LEU A 26 3.42 16.40 7.98
N LYS A 27 4.38 15.84 8.71
CA LYS A 27 5.15 14.67 8.26
C LYS A 27 4.28 13.41 8.38
N VAL A 28 3.73 12.93 7.27
CA VAL A 28 2.87 11.73 7.23
C VAL A 28 3.59 10.47 6.76
N VAL A 29 4.77 10.61 6.15
CA VAL A 29 5.59 9.52 5.60
C VAL A 29 7.07 9.89 5.76
N GLN A 30 7.92 8.91 6.04
CA GLN A 30 9.37 9.01 5.95
C GLN A 30 9.86 7.98 4.96
N LEU A 31 10.64 8.45 4.00
CA LEU A 31 11.26 7.61 2.99
C LEU A 31 12.51 6.94 3.55
N ILE A 32 12.60 5.62 3.42
CA ILE A 32 13.75 4.81 3.84
C ILE A 32 14.58 4.43 2.62
N ALA A 33 13.96 3.81 1.61
CA ALA A 33 14.61 3.40 0.37
C ALA A 33 13.76 3.77 -0.84
N LEU A 34 14.43 4.24 -1.90
CA LEU A 34 13.80 4.67 -3.15
C LEU A 34 14.09 3.70 -4.28
N ASN A 35 13.05 3.37 -5.03
CA ASN A 35 13.13 2.87 -6.41
C ASN A 35 14.14 1.72 -6.55
N GLN A 36 14.12 0.81 -5.58
CA GLN A 36 14.93 -0.39 -5.62
C GLN A 36 14.36 -1.31 -6.69
N ARG A 37 15.25 -2.02 -7.38
CA ARG A 37 14.85 -3.06 -8.30
C ARG A 37 14.47 -4.29 -7.50
N VAL A 38 13.31 -4.85 -7.80
CA VAL A 38 12.91 -6.14 -7.25
C VAL A 38 13.68 -7.20 -8.04
N PRO A 39 14.49 -8.06 -7.41
CA PRO A 39 15.20 -9.14 -8.09
C PRO A 39 14.25 -10.00 -8.92
N ASP A 40 14.73 -10.51 -10.06
CA ASP A 40 13.99 -11.48 -10.88
C ASP A 40 12.61 -11.02 -11.38
N THR A 41 12.39 -9.70 -11.46
CA THR A 41 11.13 -9.10 -11.96
C THR A 41 11.21 -8.46 -13.33
N ASP A 42 12.34 -8.55 -14.04
CA ASP A 42 12.59 -7.84 -15.30
C ASP A 42 12.37 -6.31 -15.22
N ASN A 43 12.40 -5.74 -14.01
CA ASN A 43 12.05 -4.34 -13.68
C ASN A 43 10.57 -3.99 -13.91
N LEU A 44 9.68 -4.97 -14.00
CA LEU A 44 8.24 -4.77 -14.08
C LEU A 44 7.66 -4.18 -12.79
N LEU A 45 8.33 -4.43 -11.65
CA LEU A 45 8.00 -3.82 -10.37
C LEU A 45 9.18 -2.99 -9.86
N ARG A 46 8.86 -1.87 -9.22
CA ARG A 46 9.80 -1.07 -8.43
C ARG A 46 9.32 -1.03 -7.00
N VAL A 47 10.24 -1.15 -6.04
CA VAL A 47 9.90 -1.12 -4.62
C VAL A 47 10.47 0.12 -3.93
N PHE A 48 9.70 0.64 -3.00
CA PHE A 48 10.03 1.74 -2.12
C PHE A 48 9.79 1.28 -0.69
N GLU A 49 10.66 1.65 0.23
CA GLU A 49 10.44 1.41 1.66
C GLU A 49 10.13 2.74 2.34
N LEU A 50 9.03 2.77 3.07
CA LEU A 50 8.51 3.95 3.73
C LEU A 50 8.17 3.61 5.17
N GLU A 51 8.55 4.46 6.12
CA GLU A 51 7.90 4.46 7.43
C GLU A 51 6.62 5.31 7.37
N LYS A 52 5.50 4.73 7.79
CA LYS A 52 4.21 5.43 7.86
C LYS A 52 3.27 4.77 8.87
N TYR A 53 2.21 5.49 9.26
CA TYR A 53 1.20 5.01 10.20
C TYR A 53 -0.19 5.37 9.69
N HIS A 54 -0.59 4.69 8.61
CA HIS A 54 -1.78 5.01 7.86
C HIS A 54 -2.85 3.94 8.08
N ARG A 55 -4.02 4.37 8.55
CA ARG A 55 -5.22 3.52 8.62
C ARG A 55 -6.10 3.81 7.43
N VAL A 56 -6.46 2.75 6.70
CA VAL A 56 -7.31 2.83 5.51
C VAL A 56 -8.55 1.98 5.71
N TRP A 57 -9.64 2.39 5.05
CA TRP A 57 -10.92 1.69 5.06
C TRP A 57 -11.41 1.53 3.65
N PHE A 58 -11.92 0.36 3.35
CA PHE A 58 -12.67 0.03 2.16
C PHE A 58 -14.05 -0.40 2.61
N TYR A 59 -15.08 0.26 2.08
CA TYR A 59 -16.46 -0.03 2.44
C TYR A 59 -17.04 -1.13 1.56
N PRO A 60 -18.14 -1.78 1.99
CA PRO A 60 -18.85 -2.76 1.17
C PRO A 60 -19.14 -2.25 -0.25
N GLY A 61 -19.11 -3.16 -1.22
CA GLY A 61 -19.28 -2.89 -2.65
C GLY A 61 -18.06 -2.26 -3.33
N LYS A 62 -16.96 -2.02 -2.62
CA LYS A 62 -15.69 -1.59 -3.22
C LYS A 62 -14.91 -2.79 -3.74
N ARG A 63 -14.27 -2.59 -4.90
CA ARG A 63 -13.25 -3.50 -5.41
C ARG A 63 -11.93 -3.22 -4.73
N VAL A 64 -11.34 -4.25 -4.15
CA VAL A 64 -9.97 -4.28 -3.62
C VAL A 64 -9.13 -5.14 -4.56
N ILE A 65 -7.89 -4.72 -4.77
CA ILE A 65 -6.93 -5.44 -5.59
C ILE A 65 -5.73 -5.77 -4.70
N LEU A 66 -5.35 -7.04 -4.67
CA LEU A 66 -4.22 -7.57 -3.94
C LEU A 66 -3.16 -8.03 -4.93
N LEU A 67 -1.91 -7.62 -4.71
CA LEU A 67 -0.73 -8.19 -5.34
C LEU A 67 -0.14 -9.23 -4.38
N VAL A 68 0.19 -10.41 -4.89
CA VAL A 68 0.76 -11.51 -4.11
C VAL A 68 2.12 -11.87 -4.70
N ASN A 69 3.14 -11.89 -3.85
CA ASN A 69 4.50 -12.28 -4.26
C ASN A 69 4.69 -13.81 -4.21
N PRO A 70 5.81 -14.35 -4.74
CA PRO A 70 6.07 -15.80 -4.75
C PRO A 70 6.11 -16.45 -3.37
N GLU A 71 6.41 -15.67 -2.32
CA GLU A 71 6.43 -16.09 -0.93
C GLU A 71 5.04 -16.13 -0.29
N GLY A 72 4.01 -15.61 -0.98
CA GLY A 72 2.62 -15.55 -0.52
C GLY A 72 2.28 -14.30 0.29
N GLU A 73 3.20 -13.33 0.41
CA GLU A 73 2.93 -12.04 1.04
C GLU A 73 1.98 -11.21 0.18
N GLN A 74 1.03 -10.56 0.84
CA GLN A 74 -0.03 -9.81 0.18
C GLN A 74 0.18 -8.31 0.32
N PHE A 75 -0.12 -7.57 -0.75
CA PHE A 75 0.05 -6.12 -0.83
C PHE A 75 -1.22 -5.49 -1.41
N ILE A 76 -1.84 -4.56 -0.69
CA ILE A 76 -3.11 -3.95 -1.12
C ILE A 76 -2.90 -2.75 -2.04
N SER A 77 -3.68 -2.67 -3.11
CA SER A 77 -3.74 -1.48 -3.96
C SER A 77 -4.42 -0.32 -3.22
N LEU A 78 -3.70 0.79 -3.02
CA LEU A 78 -4.25 2.01 -2.40
C LEU A 78 -4.52 3.14 -3.38
N THR A 79 -3.75 3.21 -4.46
CA THR A 79 -3.91 4.24 -5.48
C THR A 79 -3.77 3.61 -6.86
N ARG A 80 -4.72 3.96 -7.73
CA ARG A 80 -4.62 3.72 -9.16
C ARG A 80 -4.34 5.06 -9.82
N ASP A 81 -3.35 5.11 -10.71
CA ASP A 81 -2.99 6.36 -11.37
C ASP A 81 -4.15 6.82 -12.27
N ALA A 82 -4.62 8.05 -12.08
CA ALA A 82 -5.71 8.61 -12.89
C ALA A 82 -5.30 8.83 -14.36
N SER A 83 -4.00 8.89 -14.64
CA SER A 83 -3.41 9.02 -15.97
C SER A 83 -2.99 7.71 -16.60
N ARG A 84 -3.37 6.56 -16.01
CA ARG A 84 -3.04 5.24 -16.55
C ARG A 84 -3.46 5.09 -18.01
N THR A 85 -2.57 4.50 -18.80
CA THR A 85 -2.83 4.17 -20.20
C THR A 85 -3.22 2.71 -20.39
N GLN A 86 -3.15 1.90 -19.33
CA GLN A 86 -3.46 0.47 -19.31
C GLN A 86 -4.21 0.14 -18.03
N GLU A 87 -5.17 -0.79 -18.12
CA GLU A 87 -5.94 -1.25 -16.96
C GLU A 87 -5.11 -2.20 -16.10
N ASP A 88 -4.59 -3.25 -16.74
CA ASP A 88 -3.90 -4.35 -16.06
C ASP A 88 -2.39 -4.13 -16.06
N ALA A 89 -1.76 -4.30 -14.90
CA ALA A 89 -0.31 -4.27 -14.76
C ALA A 89 0.35 -5.47 -15.45
N THR A 90 1.53 -5.25 -16.04
CA THR A 90 2.40 -6.37 -16.44
C THR A 90 3.10 -6.91 -15.19
N LEU A 91 2.85 -8.17 -14.85
CA LEU A 91 3.39 -8.79 -13.64
C LEU A 91 4.60 -9.67 -13.94
N PRO A 92 5.57 -9.75 -13.01
CA PRO A 92 6.62 -10.76 -13.06
C PRO A 92 6.06 -12.18 -12.98
N THR A 93 6.86 -13.15 -13.45
CA THR A 93 6.53 -14.57 -13.30
C THR A 93 6.33 -14.91 -11.81
N GLN A 94 5.32 -15.73 -11.51
CA GLN A 94 4.95 -16.17 -10.14
C GLN A 94 4.31 -15.10 -9.24
N TRP A 95 4.24 -13.85 -9.67
CA TRP A 95 3.41 -12.85 -9.02
C TRP A 95 1.97 -12.96 -9.53
N ALA A 96 1.02 -12.65 -8.67
CA ALA A 96 -0.40 -12.69 -9.01
C ALA A 96 -1.12 -11.44 -8.53
N VAL A 97 -2.15 -11.04 -9.27
CA VAL A 97 -3.11 -10.03 -8.83
C VAL A 97 -4.47 -10.69 -8.65
N HIS A 98 -5.08 -10.45 -7.50
CA HIS A 98 -6.42 -10.91 -7.17
C HIS A 98 -7.33 -9.72 -6.93
N GLU A 99 -8.53 -9.78 -7.48
CA GLU A 99 -9.54 -8.75 -7.30
C GLU A 99 -10.72 -9.31 -6.52
N HIS A 100 -11.14 -8.56 -5.49
CA HIS A 100 -12.21 -8.96 -4.59
C HIS A 100 -13.20 -7.81 -4.45
N THR A 101 -14.50 -8.13 -4.50
CA THR A 101 -15.55 -7.15 -4.17
C THR A 101 -15.97 -7.38 -2.74
N LEU A 102 -15.75 -6.38 -1.89
CA LEU A 102 -16.04 -6.50 -0.47
C LEU A 102 -17.53 -6.55 -0.19
N THR A 103 -17.93 -7.37 0.76
CA THR A 103 -19.30 -7.43 1.31
C THR A 103 -19.35 -6.87 2.74
N ASP A 104 -18.21 -6.79 3.42
CA ASP A 104 -18.05 -6.06 4.68
C ASP A 104 -16.98 -4.93 4.60
N THR A 105 -16.89 -4.12 5.64
CA THR A 105 -15.89 -3.06 5.77
C THR A 105 -14.54 -3.64 6.11
N LEU A 106 -13.57 -3.47 5.22
CA LEU A 106 -12.17 -3.80 5.46
C LEU A 106 -11.44 -2.59 6.04
N GLN A 107 -10.83 -2.74 7.23
CA GLN A 107 -9.90 -1.79 7.80
C GLN A 107 -8.49 -2.38 7.79
N LEU A 108 -7.50 -1.63 7.29
CA LEU A 108 -6.10 -2.02 7.35
C LEU A 108 -5.23 -0.95 7.98
N ASP A 109 -4.29 -1.41 8.81
CA ASP A 109 -3.24 -0.60 9.40
C ASP A 109 -1.92 -0.86 8.66
N LEU A 110 -1.48 0.13 7.89
CA LEU A 110 -0.18 0.14 7.23
C LEU A 110 0.79 0.92 8.11
N PHE A 111 1.19 0.30 9.21
CA PHE A 111 1.95 0.90 10.31
C PHE A 111 3.39 0.40 10.33
N GLY A 112 4.33 1.31 10.62
CA GLY A 112 5.76 1.02 10.64
C GLY A 112 6.38 1.08 9.25
N VAL A 113 7.30 0.17 8.96
CA VAL A 113 7.96 0.07 7.65
C VAL A 113 7.05 -0.69 6.70
N VAL A 114 6.72 -0.04 5.57
CA VAL A 114 5.83 -0.55 4.53
C VAL A 114 6.56 -0.49 3.21
N GLU A 115 6.52 -1.59 2.48
CA GLU A 115 6.94 -1.69 1.10
C GLU A 115 5.82 -1.20 0.18
N VAL A 116 6.21 -0.42 -0.81
CA VAL A 116 5.32 0.08 -1.86
C VAL A 116 5.84 -0.40 -3.20
N TYR A 117 5.13 -1.35 -3.80
CA TYR A 117 5.37 -1.80 -5.15
C TYR A 117 4.63 -0.90 -6.14
N ARG A 118 5.37 -0.46 -7.16
CA ARG A 118 4.87 0.35 -8.28
C ARG A 118 4.96 -0.49 -9.55
N ALA A 119 3.82 -0.74 -10.16
CA ALA A 119 3.71 -1.40 -11.45
C ALA A 119 3.79 -0.41 -12.61
N ASP A 120 3.93 -0.94 -13.83
CA ASP A 120 4.04 -0.18 -15.08
C ASP A 120 2.77 0.61 -15.44
N ASN A 121 1.60 0.12 -15.05
CA ASN A 121 0.32 0.81 -15.20
C ASN A 121 0.10 1.95 -14.18
N GLY A 122 1.05 2.16 -13.24
CA GLY A 122 0.97 3.20 -12.22
C GLY A 122 0.23 2.81 -10.94
N ASP A 123 -0.21 1.55 -10.80
CA ASP A 123 -0.82 1.05 -9.57
C ASP A 123 0.22 1.02 -8.42
N SER A 124 -0.28 1.24 -7.20
CA SER A 124 0.50 1.24 -5.97
C SER A 124 0.01 0.17 -5.01
N PHE A 125 0.76 -0.90 -4.86
CA PHE A 125 0.50 -1.97 -3.90
C PHE A 125 1.33 -1.76 -2.65
N GLN A 126 0.72 -1.87 -1.47
CA GLN A 126 1.35 -1.48 -0.21
C GLN A 126 1.17 -2.58 0.86
N GLY A 127 2.25 -2.92 1.55
CA GLY A 127 2.29 -4.04 2.49
C GLY A 127 3.71 -4.30 3.03
N PRO A 128 4.04 -5.54 3.44
CA PRO A 128 3.15 -6.69 3.46
C PRO A 128 1.97 -6.48 4.41
N LEU A 129 0.82 -7.07 4.08
CA LEU A 129 -0.29 -7.19 5.01
C LEU A 129 0.06 -8.22 6.10
N PRO A 130 -0.63 -8.19 7.27
CA PRO A 130 -0.43 -9.19 8.31
C PRO A 130 -0.51 -10.63 7.76
N ALA A 131 0.31 -11.54 8.28
CA ALA A 131 0.35 -12.92 7.78
C ALA A 131 -0.96 -13.70 8.00
N ASP A 132 -1.78 -13.25 8.95
CA ASP A 132 -3.12 -13.76 9.26
C ASP A 132 -4.23 -12.98 8.52
N PHE A 133 -3.88 -12.05 7.63
CA PHE A 133 -4.86 -11.37 6.80
C PHE A 133 -5.46 -12.33 5.77
N ASP A 134 -6.77 -12.53 5.84
CA ASP A 134 -7.56 -13.21 4.83
C ASP A 134 -8.60 -12.25 4.25
N ILE A 135 -8.60 -12.12 2.92
CA ILE A 135 -9.59 -11.28 2.22
C ILE A 135 -10.98 -11.92 2.26
N GLU A 136 -11.06 -13.24 2.42
CA GLU A 136 -12.32 -13.98 2.49
C GLU A 136 -13.13 -13.66 3.75
N ASP A 137 -12.51 -13.12 4.80
CA ASP A 137 -13.21 -12.57 5.96
C ASP A 137 -14.10 -11.36 5.62
N TYR A 138 -13.90 -10.76 4.43
CA TYR A 138 -14.58 -9.54 3.99
C TYR A 138 -15.34 -9.73 2.66
N THR A 139 -15.42 -10.94 2.13
CA THR A 139 -16.14 -11.29 0.91
C THR A 139 -17.17 -12.37 1.15
N ASP A 140 -18.20 -12.42 0.30
CA ASP A 140 -19.11 -13.57 0.27
C ASP A 140 -18.46 -14.68 -0.57
N LEU A 141 -18.31 -15.88 0.02
CA LEU A 141 -17.82 -17.11 -0.64
C LEU A 141 -18.65 -17.49 -1.88
#